data_AF-A0AAV7KT50-F1
#
_entry.id   AF-A0AAV7KT50-F1
#
_cell.length_a   1.000
_cell.length_b   1.000
_cell.length_c   1.000
_cell.angle_alpha   90.00
_cell.angle_beta   90.00
_cell.angle_gamma   90.00
#
_symmetry.space_group_name_H-M   'P 1'
#
loop_
_entity.id
_entity.type
_entity.pdbx_description
1 polymer ?
#
loop_
_entity_poly.entity_id
_entity_poly.type
_entity_poly.pdbx_seq_one_letter_code
_entity_poly.pdbx_strand_id
1 'polypeptide(L)'
;MLFDTEAQKLLSTPRIIFSMHIATVHGGEKKAHKLIQDKFANIRRYLVQEHIKLCERCAEKRARRETASGVVIRPLTVKDLNELGQVDPVNMQTFQDGNYRFLLHYMEYLTKFHVIRPLQRKPATEVANQLLSIS
;
A
#
# COMPACT_ATOMS: atom_id res chain seq x y z
N MET A 1 30.80 -40.38 28.72
CA MET A 1 31.27 -39.20 27.95
C MET A 1 30.05 -38.37 27.60
N LEU A 2 29.71 -37.40 28.45
CA LEU A 2 28.62 -36.46 28.22
C LEU A 2 29.19 -35.27 27.47
N PHE A 3 29.04 -35.26 26.15
CA PHE A 3 29.37 -34.11 25.31
C PHE A 3 28.08 -33.45 24.83
N ASP A 4 27.84 -32.25 25.37
CA ASP A 4 26.90 -31.17 25.02
C ASP A 4 25.94 -31.33 23.83
N THR A 5 24.68 -31.62 24.14
CA THR A 5 23.54 -31.54 23.21
C THR A 5 22.99 -30.12 23.03
N GLU A 6 23.38 -29.15 23.88
CA GLU A 6 22.94 -27.75 23.79
C GLU A 6 23.71 -26.94 22.73
N ALA A 7 25.03 -27.14 22.62
CA ALA A 7 25.87 -26.44 21.65
C ALA A 7 25.49 -26.80 20.20
N GLN A 8 25.12 -28.05 19.95
CA GLN A 8 24.69 -28.53 18.63
C GLN A 8 23.28 -28.05 18.25
N LYS A 9 22.41 -27.77 19.23
CA LYS A 9 21.10 -27.12 19.05
C LYS A 9 21.24 -25.62 18.72
N LEU A 10 22.18 -24.91 19.34
CA LEU A 10 22.42 -23.50 19.03
C LEU A 10 22.96 -23.29 17.60
N LEU A 11 23.87 -24.16 17.12
CA LEU A 11 24.39 -24.10 15.75
C LEU A 11 23.33 -24.40 14.66
N SER A 12 22.29 -25.18 14.98
CA SER A 12 21.23 -25.55 14.04
C SER A 12 20.02 -24.60 14.04
N THR A 13 19.91 -23.74 15.07
CA THR A 13 18.75 -22.83 15.27
C THR A 13 18.51 -21.86 14.11
N PRO A 14 19.52 -21.16 13.54
CA PRO A 14 19.30 -20.26 12.40
C PRO A 14 18.74 -20.98 11.17
N ARG A 15 19.21 -22.21 10.89
CA ARG A 15 18.72 -23.01 9.76
C ARG A 15 17.26 -23.43 9.94
N ILE A 16 16.88 -23.82 11.15
CA ILE A 16 15.49 -24.18 11.49
C ILE A 16 14.58 -22.97 11.28
N ILE A 17 14.97 -21.80 11.80
CA ILE A 17 14.19 -20.56 11.65
C ILE A 17 14.07 -20.20 10.17
N PHE A 18 15.14 -20.28 9.39
CA PHE A 18 15.12 -20.03 7.95
C PHE A 18 14.13 -20.95 7.23
N SER A 19 14.26 -22.26 7.39
CA SER A 19 13.40 -23.24 6.73
C SER A 19 11.93 -23.06 7.08
N MET A 20 11.61 -22.81 8.35
CA MET A 20 10.23 -22.57 8.78
C MET A 20 9.69 -21.23 8.28
N HIS A 21 10.52 -20.18 8.27
CA HIS A 21 10.15 -18.89 7.67
C HIS A 21 9.80 -19.02 6.18
N ILE A 22 10.62 -19.73 5.41
CA ILE A 22 10.35 -20.01 3.98
C ILE A 22 9.08 -20.84 3.82
N ALA A 23 8.86 -21.86 4.65
CA ALA A 23 7.65 -22.69 4.61
C ALA A 23 6.36 -21.88 4.86
N THR A 24 6.43 -20.77 5.60
CA THR A 24 5.28 -19.86 5.78
C THR A 24 5.07 -18.87 4.62
N VAL A 25 5.85 -18.98 3.55
CA VAL A 25 5.92 -18.05 2.40
C VAL A 25 6.29 -16.63 2.88
N HIS A 26 7.43 -16.53 3.56
CA HIS A 26 7.90 -15.30 4.20
C HIS A 26 6.86 -14.69 5.16
N GLY A 27 6.20 -15.53 5.93
CA GLY A 27 5.28 -15.12 6.98
C GLY A 27 5.99 -14.28 8.05
N GLY A 28 5.24 -13.34 8.62
CA GLY A 28 5.75 -12.51 9.71
C GLY A 28 6.11 -13.33 10.96
N GLU A 29 6.82 -12.69 11.88
CA GLU A 29 7.34 -13.27 13.12
C GLU A 29 6.34 -14.15 13.88
N LYS A 30 5.10 -13.69 14.08
CA LYS A 30 4.06 -14.47 14.79
C LYS A 30 3.74 -15.79 14.08
N LYS A 31 3.64 -15.76 12.75
CA LYS A 31 3.27 -16.94 11.94
C LYS A 31 4.43 -17.93 11.88
N ALA A 32 5.65 -17.44 11.67
CA ALA A 32 6.85 -18.26 11.68
C ALA A 32 7.11 -18.88 13.07
N HIS A 33 6.97 -18.10 14.14
CA HIS A 33 7.17 -18.58 15.51
C HIS A 33 6.15 -19.65 15.92
N LYS A 34 4.87 -19.48 15.54
CA LYS A 34 3.84 -20.52 15.76
C LYS A 34 4.22 -21.84 15.08
N LEU A 35 4.61 -21.80 13.80
CA LEU A 35 5.03 -23.01 13.07
C LEU A 35 6.27 -23.67 13.69
N ILE A 36 7.19 -22.87 14.23
CA ILE A 36 8.38 -23.37 14.92
C ILE A 36 7.98 -24.06 16.23
N GLN A 37 7.06 -23.48 17.01
CA GLN A 37 6.60 -24.06 18.27
C GLN A 37 5.90 -25.42 18.10
N ASP A 38 5.27 -25.67 16.94
CA ASP A 38 4.63 -26.95 16.65
C ASP A 38 5.65 -28.11 16.53
N LYS A 39 6.92 -27.82 16.22
CA LYS A 39 7.96 -28.83 15.93
C LYS A 39 9.20 -28.76 16.81
N PHE A 40 9.47 -27.60 17.42
CA PHE A 40 10.70 -27.33 18.16
C PHE A 40 10.40 -26.56 19.46
N ALA A 41 10.96 -27.03 20.57
CA ALA A 41 10.96 -26.33 21.84
C ALA A 41 12.14 -25.34 21.95
N ASN A 42 12.02 -24.38 22.88
CA ASN A 42 13.10 -23.47 23.30
C ASN A 42 13.61 -22.45 22.25
N ILE A 43 12.98 -22.32 21.08
CA ILE A 43 13.26 -21.23 20.14
C ILE A 43 12.45 -19.99 20.54
N ARG A 44 13.17 -19.00 21.09
CA ARG A 44 12.56 -17.75 21.56
C ARG A 44 12.15 -16.87 20.38
N ARG A 45 11.02 -16.17 20.55
CA ARG A 45 10.39 -15.35 19.51
C ARG A 45 11.30 -14.24 18.96
N TYR A 46 12.13 -13.62 19.79
CA TYR A 46 13.07 -12.59 19.35
C TYR A 46 14.12 -13.13 18.37
N LEU A 47 14.54 -14.40 18.48
CA LEU A 47 15.47 -15.01 17.53
C LEU A 47 14.85 -15.13 16.14
N VAL A 48 13.55 -15.46 16.09
CA VAL A 48 12.77 -15.50 14.84
C VAL A 48 12.66 -14.10 14.24
N GLN A 49 12.40 -13.10 15.07
CA GLN A 49 12.33 -11.71 14.65
C GLN A 49 13.64 -11.21 14.04
N GLU A 50 14.77 -11.42 14.71
CA GLU A 50 16.09 -11.03 14.21
C GLU A 50 16.42 -11.74 12.88
N HIS A 51 16.08 -13.03 12.77
CA HIS A 51 16.30 -13.76 11.53
C HIS A 51 15.45 -13.22 10.36
N ILE A 52 14.19 -12.86 10.60
CA ILE A 52 13.32 -12.26 9.58
C ILE A 52 13.79 -10.85 9.19
N LYS A 53 14.44 -10.11 10.10
CA LYS A 53 15.09 -8.84 9.75
C LYS A 53 16.23 -9.05 8.75
N LEU A 54 16.99 -10.14 8.88
CA LEU A 54 18.10 -10.46 7.98
C LEU A 54 17.67 -11.11 6.65
N CYS A 55 16.41 -11.55 6.52
CA CYS A 55 15.92 -12.10 5.26
C CYS A 55 15.84 -11.02 4.17
N GLU A 56 16.59 -11.19 3.07
CA GLU A 56 16.69 -10.26 1.94
C GLU A 56 15.32 -9.87 1.38
N ARG A 57 14.48 -10.86 1.04
CA ARG A 57 13.14 -10.60 0.48
C ARG A 57 12.24 -9.82 1.45
N CYS A 58 12.37 -10.07 2.75
CA CYS A 58 11.63 -9.31 3.76
C CYS A 58 12.20 -7.89 3.91
N ALA A 59 13.51 -7.71 3.78
CA ALA A 59 14.18 -6.41 3.80
C ALA A 59 13.77 -5.54 2.61
N GLU A 60 13.79 -6.07 1.40
CA GLU A 60 13.32 -5.37 0.19
C GLU A 60 11.86 -4.92 0.32
N LYS A 61 11.00 -5.78 0.86
CA LYS A 61 9.58 -5.45 1.09
C LYS A 61 9.40 -4.33 2.12
N ARG A 62 10.25 -4.26 3.15
CA ARG A 62 10.24 -3.16 4.14
C ARG A 62 10.74 -1.87 3.52
N ALA A 63 11.88 -1.91 2.83
CA ALA A 63 12.45 -0.74 2.15
C ALA A 63 11.46 -0.11 1.16
N ARG A 64 10.74 -0.94 0.37
CA ARG A 64 9.69 -0.45 -0.53
C ARG A 64 8.54 0.28 0.19
N ARG A 65 8.18 -0.16 1.39
CA ARG A 65 7.11 0.48 2.18
C ARG A 65 7.56 1.80 2.76
N GLU A 66 8.79 1.84 3.25
CA GLU A 66 9.41 3.05 3.78
C GLU A 66 9.51 4.12 2.68
N THR A 67 9.97 3.76 1.48
CA THR A 67 10.02 4.70 0.34
C THR A 67 8.64 5.08 -0.20
N ALA A 68 7.64 4.21 -0.12
CA ALA A 68 6.27 4.54 -0.51
C ALA A 68 5.54 5.48 0.46
N SER A 69 5.96 5.52 1.73
CA SER A 69 5.30 6.33 2.77
C SER A 69 5.68 7.83 2.78
N GLY A 70 6.58 8.24 1.89
CA GLY A 70 7.22 9.56 1.93
C GLY A 70 6.63 10.65 1.03
N VAL A 71 5.43 10.47 0.45
CA VAL A 71 4.80 11.58 -0.27
C VAL A 71 4.23 12.57 0.75
N VAL A 72 5.07 13.50 1.19
CA VAL A 72 4.62 14.70 1.88
C VAL A 72 3.81 15.50 0.88
N ILE A 73 2.49 15.34 0.88
CA ILE A 73 1.58 16.17 0.10
C ILE A 73 1.62 17.56 0.73
N ARG A 74 2.35 18.49 0.13
CA ARG A 74 2.26 19.90 0.50
C ARG A 74 0.84 20.38 0.16
N PRO A 75 0.13 21.03 1.09
CA PRO A 75 -1.16 21.64 0.77
C PRO A 75 -0.98 22.68 -0.35
N LEU A 76 -1.76 22.54 -1.42
CA LEU A 76 -1.82 23.56 -2.48
C LEU A 76 -2.37 24.85 -1.86
N THR A 77 -1.62 25.94 -1.97
CA THR A 77 -2.04 27.27 -1.49
C THR A 77 -2.57 28.06 -2.67
N VAL A 78 -3.81 28.52 -2.56
CA VAL A 78 -4.55 29.26 -3.60
C VAL A 78 -4.97 30.60 -3.01
N LYS A 79 -4.82 31.68 -3.77
CA LYS A 79 -5.11 33.05 -3.31
C LYS A 79 -6.37 33.62 -3.95
N ASP A 80 -6.67 33.21 -5.18
CA ASP A 80 -7.77 33.75 -5.96
C ASP A 80 -8.79 32.66 -6.36
N LEU A 81 -10.03 33.09 -6.59
CA LEU A 81 -11.09 32.19 -7.04
C LEU A 81 -10.76 31.63 -8.43
N ASN A 82 -10.97 30.33 -8.62
CA ASN A 82 -10.70 29.61 -9.89
C ASN A 82 -9.22 29.62 -10.34
N GLU A 83 -8.28 30.04 -9.49
CA GLU A 83 -6.83 29.97 -9.79
C GLU A 83 -6.39 28.50 -9.96
N LEU A 84 -6.92 27.60 -9.12
CA LEU A 84 -6.72 26.15 -9.25
C LEU A 84 -8.03 25.40 -9.05
N GLY A 85 -8.18 24.34 -9.83
CA GLY A 85 -9.30 23.41 -9.72
C GLY A 85 -8.85 21.97 -9.89
N GLN A 86 -9.52 21.03 -9.23
CA GLN A 86 -9.39 19.61 -9.48
C GLN A 86 -10.50 19.18 -10.43
N VAL A 87 -10.13 18.45 -11.48
CA VAL A 87 -11.05 17.90 -12.47
C VAL A 87 -11.02 16.39 -12.37
N ASP A 88 -12.16 15.76 -12.17
CA ASP A 88 -12.29 14.31 -12.10
C ASP A 88 -13.48 13.79 -12.94
N PRO A 89 -13.22 13.11 -14.07
CA PRO A 89 -14.23 12.38 -14.80
C PRO A 89 -14.57 11.04 -14.12
N VAL A 90 -15.66 11.02 -13.36
CA VAL A 90 -16.18 9.84 -12.65
C VAL A 90 -16.99 8.96 -13.60
N ASN A 91 -16.71 7.66 -13.64
CA ASN A 91 -17.44 6.71 -14.50
C ASN A 91 -18.69 6.17 -13.78
N MET A 92 -19.87 6.34 -14.37
CA MET A 92 -21.16 5.87 -13.85
C MET A 92 -21.45 4.40 -14.23
N GLN A 93 -20.45 3.51 -14.14
CA GLN A 93 -20.49 2.14 -14.71
C GLN A 93 -21.82 1.39 -14.50
N THR A 94 -22.40 1.49 -13.31
CA THR A 94 -23.61 0.76 -12.91
C THR A 94 -24.91 1.58 -13.00
N PHE A 95 -24.83 2.89 -13.24
CA PHE A 95 -25.98 3.81 -13.20
C PHE A 95 -25.87 4.89 -14.28
N GLN A 96 -25.75 4.45 -15.53
CA GLN A 96 -25.71 5.34 -16.68
C GLN A 96 -27.10 5.91 -16.96
N ASP A 97 -27.16 7.19 -17.30
CA ASP A 97 -28.40 7.87 -17.69
C ASP A 97 -28.38 8.10 -19.21
N GLY A 98 -29.07 7.22 -19.93
CA GLY A 98 -29.10 7.23 -21.41
C GLY A 98 -27.69 7.18 -22.01
N ASN A 99 -27.30 8.24 -22.73
CA ASN A 99 -25.99 8.35 -23.37
C ASN A 99 -24.89 8.88 -22.43
N TYR A 100 -25.24 9.35 -21.23
CA TYR A 100 -24.29 9.89 -20.27
C TYR A 100 -23.70 8.78 -19.42
N ARG A 101 -22.39 8.57 -19.56
CA ARG A 101 -21.66 7.48 -18.91
C ARG A 101 -20.69 7.98 -17.85
N PHE A 102 -20.46 9.29 -17.80
CA PHE A 102 -19.51 9.92 -16.91
C PHE A 102 -20.12 11.17 -16.26
N LEU A 103 -19.60 11.53 -15.09
CA LEU A 103 -19.82 12.81 -14.45
C LEU A 103 -18.49 13.54 -14.42
N LEU A 104 -18.44 14.74 -15.00
CA LEU A 104 -17.36 15.67 -14.75
C LEU A 104 -17.58 16.30 -13.39
N HIS A 105 -16.70 16.00 -12.44
CA HIS A 105 -16.63 16.70 -11.16
C HIS A 105 -15.50 17.73 -11.23
N TYR A 106 -15.86 19.01 -11.07
CA TYR A 106 -14.91 20.09 -10.88
C TYR A 106 -15.00 20.58 -9.44
N MET A 107 -13.86 20.68 -8.77
CA MET A 107 -13.74 21.27 -7.43
C MET A 107 -12.77 22.43 -7.48
N GLU A 108 -13.27 23.63 -7.18
CA GLU A 108 -12.47 24.83 -7.02
C GLU A 108 -11.68 24.76 -5.69
N TYR A 109 -10.40 25.13 -5.67
CA TYR A 109 -9.56 24.88 -4.50
C TYR A 109 -9.72 25.88 -3.34
N LEU A 110 -10.09 27.14 -3.58
CA LEU A 110 -10.18 28.17 -2.54
C LEU A 110 -11.41 27.97 -1.66
N THR A 111 -12.59 27.86 -2.28
CA THR A 111 -13.90 27.76 -1.64
C THR A 111 -14.39 26.33 -1.49
N LYS A 112 -13.75 25.38 -2.18
CA LYS A 112 -14.25 24.00 -2.33
C LYS A 112 -15.62 23.93 -3.00
N PHE A 113 -15.96 24.92 -3.82
CA PHE A 113 -17.18 24.89 -4.61
C PHE A 113 -17.12 23.74 -5.64
N HIS A 114 -18.21 22.99 -5.74
CA HIS A 114 -18.30 21.80 -6.57
C HIS A 114 -19.26 22.01 -7.73
N VAL A 115 -18.80 21.72 -8.94
CA VAL A 115 -19.63 21.67 -10.15
C VAL A 115 -19.66 20.25 -10.67
N ILE A 116 -20.86 19.77 -11.02
CA ILE A 116 -21.05 18.45 -11.63
C ILE A 116 -21.71 18.65 -13.00
N ARG A 117 -21.13 18.08 -14.05
CA ARG A 117 -21.68 18.08 -15.41
C ARG A 117 -21.76 16.66 -15.97
N PRO A 118 -22.84 16.29 -16.67
CA PRO A 118 -22.91 15.00 -17.32
C PRO A 118 -22.01 14.96 -18.56
N LEU A 119 -21.36 13.81 -18.80
CA LEU A 119 -20.47 13.55 -19.92
C LEU A 119 -20.89 12.25 -20.62
N GLN A 120 -20.94 12.27 -21.94
CA GLN A 120 -21.20 11.09 -22.76
C GLN A 120 -19.94 10.25 -22.92
N ARG A 121 -18.78 10.90 -23.05
CA ARG A 121 -17.49 10.22 -23.24
C ARG A 121 -16.41 10.89 -22.37
N LYS A 122 -15.27 10.19 -22.22
CA LYS A 122 -14.11 10.65 -21.43
C LYS A 122 -13.04 11.51 -22.17
N PRO A 123 -13.08 11.79 -23.49
CA PRO A 123 -11.94 12.43 -24.15
C PRO A 123 -11.74 13.85 -23.62
N ALA A 124 -10.47 14.28 -23.61
CA ALA A 124 -10.07 15.59 -23.11
C ALA A 124 -10.80 16.75 -23.81
N THR A 125 -11.20 16.58 -25.06
CA THR A 125 -11.98 17.57 -25.83
C THR A 125 -13.36 17.81 -25.21
N GLU A 126 -14.08 16.75 -24.83
CA GLU A 126 -15.40 16.85 -24.22
C GLU A 126 -15.30 17.45 -22.82
N VAL A 127 -14.29 17.03 -22.05
CA VAL A 127 -13.97 17.60 -20.73
C VAL A 127 -13.67 19.10 -20.85
N ALA A 128 -12.80 19.50 -21.79
CA ALA A 128 -12.45 20.90 -22.01
C ALA A 128 -13.66 21.75 -22.39
N ASN A 129 -14.54 21.25 -23.26
CA ASN A 129 -15.77 21.95 -23.65
C ASN A 129 -16.69 22.21 -22.44
N GLN A 130 -16.79 21.27 -21.50
CA GLN A 130 -17.56 21.49 -20.27
C GLN A 130 -16.87 22.47 -19.32
N LEU A 131 -15.54 22.43 -19.20
CA LEU A 131 -14.78 23.35 -18.34
C LEU A 131 -14.87 24.81 -18.81
N LEU A 132 -14.93 25.06 -20.13
CA LEU A 132 -15.14 26.40 -20.69
C LEU A 132 -16.44 27.08 -20.21
N SER A 133 -17.43 26.29 -19.78
CA SER A 133 -18.69 26.81 -19.22
C SER A 133 -18.64 27.15 -17.73
N ILE A 134 -17.53 26.81 -17.06
CA ILE A 134 -17.30 27.01 -15.63
C ILE A 134 -16.34 28.19 -15.38
N SER A 135 -15.42 28.43 -16.33
CA SER A 135 -14.44 29.52 -16.33
C SER A 135 -15.02 30.87 -16.75
#